data_AF-A0A514XDY6-F1
#
_entry.id   AF-A0A514XDY6-F1
#
_cell.length_a   1.000
_cell.length_b   1.000
_cell.length_c   1.000
_cell.angle_alpha   90.00
_cell.angle_beta   90.00
_cell.angle_gamma   90.00
#
_symmetry.space_group_name_H-M   'P 1'
#
loop_
_entity.id
_entity.type
_entity.pdbx_description
1 polymer ?
#
loop_
_entity_poly.entity_id
_entity_poly.type
_entity_poly.pdbx_seq_one_letter_code
_entity_poly.pdbx_strand_id
1 'polypeptide(L)'
;MGIGDKLSSFSNNVQEGVKSTTMTVLHISLRMITGFFVGMTLALIGQELIGYGTFALIFATIVVMAVIIKLLSQWSFAQILIFDLIVVLVGMLLRMYILVAP
;
A
#
# COMPACT_ATOMS: atom_id res chain seq x y z
N MET A 1 -34.59 -20.28 -25.14
CA MET A 1 -33.71 -19.42 -24.31
C MET A 1 -34.59 -18.34 -23.69
N GLY A 2 -35.22 -18.67 -22.57
CA GLY A 2 -36.24 -17.84 -21.96
C GLY A 2 -35.63 -16.59 -21.32
N ILE A 3 -36.47 -15.57 -21.08
CA ILE A 3 -36.06 -14.36 -20.35
C ILE A 3 -35.45 -14.72 -18.98
N GLY A 4 -35.85 -15.82 -18.36
CA GLY A 4 -35.25 -16.36 -17.12
C GLY A 4 -33.80 -16.82 -17.25
N ASP A 5 -33.39 -17.38 -18.39
CA ASP A 5 -32.00 -17.78 -18.64
C ASP A 5 -31.09 -16.55 -18.86
N LYS A 6 -31.66 -15.50 -19.47
CA LYS A 6 -30.98 -14.20 -19.64
C LYS A 6 -30.89 -13.43 -18.32
N LEU A 7 -31.90 -13.53 -17.44
CA LEU A 7 -31.89 -12.90 -16.12
C LEU A 7 -30.88 -13.57 -15.17
N SER A 8 -30.83 -14.90 -15.17
CA SER A 8 -29.89 -15.67 -14.34
C SER A 8 -28.44 -15.48 -14.80
N SER A 9 -28.18 -15.49 -16.11
CA SER A 9 -26.85 -15.15 -16.64
C SER A 9 -26.47 -13.70 -16.35
N PHE A 10 -27.40 -12.74 -16.45
CA PHE A 10 -27.14 -11.35 -16.05
C PHE A 10 -26.80 -11.21 -14.56
N SER A 11 -27.57 -11.86 -13.68
CA SER A 11 -27.30 -11.87 -12.24
C SER A 11 -25.92 -12.44 -11.90
N ASN A 12 -25.52 -13.54 -12.54
CA ASN A 12 -24.21 -14.16 -12.32
C ASN A 12 -23.07 -13.25 -12.79
N ASN A 13 -23.20 -12.61 -13.96
CA ASN A 13 -22.21 -11.66 -14.48
C ASN A 13 -22.07 -10.42 -13.57
N VAL A 14 -23.17 -9.92 -13.01
CA VAL A 14 -23.14 -8.82 -12.05
C VAL A 14 -22.45 -9.25 -10.75
N GLN A 15 -22.74 -10.44 -10.24
CA GLN A 15 -22.10 -10.96 -9.02
C GLN A 15 -20.58 -11.12 -9.20
N GLU A 16 -20.13 -11.66 -10.33
CA GLU A 16 -18.71 -11.78 -10.67
C GLU A 16 -18.04 -10.40 -10.85
N GLY A 17 -18.71 -9.48 -11.54
CA GLY A 17 -18.21 -8.11 -11.74
C GLY A 17 -18.02 -7.36 -10.42
N VAL A 18 -18.97 -7.47 -9.50
CA VAL A 18 -18.87 -6.87 -8.16
C VAL A 18 -17.71 -7.50 -7.39
N LYS A 19 -17.59 -8.83 -7.37
CA LYS A 19 -16.53 -9.53 -6.64
C LYS A 19 -15.13 -9.16 -7.15
N SER A 20 -14.95 -9.10 -8.47
CA SER A 20 -13.70 -8.71 -9.12
C SER A 20 -13.32 -7.26 -8.84
N THR A 21 -14.31 -6.36 -8.92
CA THR A 21 -14.12 -4.93 -8.64
C THR A 21 -13.72 -4.72 -7.18
N THR A 22 -14.41 -5.36 -6.24
CA THR A 22 -14.09 -5.27 -4.80
C THR A 22 -12.66 -5.72 -4.52
N MET A 23 -12.21 -6.84 -5.10
CA MET A 23 -10.84 -7.32 -4.90
C MET A 23 -9.79 -6.36 -5.48
N THR A 24 -10.06 -5.77 -6.64
CA THR A 24 -9.17 -4.80 -7.29
C THR A 24 -9.06 -3.52 -6.46
N VAL A 25 -10.19 -3.00 -5.97
CA VAL A 25 -10.24 -1.80 -5.13
C VAL A 25 -9.50 -2.02 -3.81
N LEU A 26 -9.71 -3.18 -3.17
CA LEU A 26 -8.99 -3.55 -1.94
C LEU A 26 -7.49 -3.60 -2.17
N HIS A 27 -7.06 -4.20 -3.28
CA HIS A 27 -5.65 -4.35 -3.59
C HIS A 27 -4.96 -3.01 -3.86
N ILE A 28 -5.61 -2.11 -4.60
CA ILE A 28 -5.13 -0.74 -4.83
C ILE A 28 -5.09 0.05 -3.52
N SER A 29 -6.14 -0.05 -2.70
CA SER A 29 -6.21 0.67 -1.43
C SER A 29 -5.08 0.26 -0.49
N LEU A 30 -4.81 -1.04 -0.39
CA LEU A 30 -3.74 -1.56 0.45
C LEU A 30 -2.36 -1.06 -0.03
N ARG A 31 -2.10 -1.11 -1.35
CA ARG A 31 -0.85 -0.56 -1.93
C ARG A 31 -0.66 0.92 -1.66
N MET A 32 -1.74 1.71 -1.76
CA MET A 32 -1.70 3.14 -1.45
C MET A 32 -1.37 3.38 0.02
N ILE A 33 -2.02 2.65 0.93
CA ILE A 33 -1.79 2.76 2.38
C ILE A 33 -0.34 2.39 2.70
N THR A 34 0.14 1.21 2.26
CA THR A 34 1.53 0.78 2.47
C THR A 34 2.52 1.79 1.90
N GLY A 35 2.33 2.20 0.64
CA GLY A 35 3.22 3.15 -0.03
C GLY A 35 3.28 4.49 0.67
N PHE A 36 2.15 4.98 1.18
CA PHE A 36 2.09 6.22 1.94
C PHE A 36 2.85 6.13 3.27
N PHE A 37 2.61 5.09 4.07
CA PHE A 37 3.28 4.93 5.37
C PHE A 37 4.79 4.74 5.23
N VAL A 38 5.21 3.85 4.34
CA VAL A 38 6.64 3.60 4.09
C VAL A 38 7.29 4.83 3.48
N GLY A 39 6.65 5.47 2.49
CA GLY A 39 7.16 6.66 1.85
C GLY A 39 7.31 7.83 2.81
N MET A 40 6.31 8.08 3.65
CA MET A 40 6.36 9.12 4.68
C MET A 40 7.46 8.82 5.71
N THR A 41 7.59 7.57 6.17
CA THR A 41 8.61 7.21 7.16
C THR A 41 10.02 7.43 6.61
N LEU A 42 10.28 7.00 5.36
CA LEU A 42 11.57 7.23 4.71
C LEU A 42 11.84 8.71 4.44
N ALA A 43 10.82 9.48 4.06
CA ALA A 43 10.94 10.93 3.86
C ALA A 43 11.18 11.68 5.18
N LEU A 44 10.61 11.24 6.30
CA LEU A 44 10.89 11.81 7.62
C LEU A 44 12.31 11.49 8.08
N ILE A 45 12.77 10.25 7.88
CA ILE A 45 14.17 9.88 8.15
C ILE A 45 15.12 10.75 7.32
N GLY A 46 14.86 10.91 6.02
CA GLY A 46 15.66 11.77 5.15
C GLY A 46 15.67 13.23 5.61
N GLN A 47 14.53 13.73 6.11
CA GLN A 47 14.42 15.08 6.65
C GLN A 47 15.29 15.24 7.89
N GLU A 48 15.26 14.28 8.81
CA GLU A 48 16.06 14.33 10.05
C GLU A 48 17.57 14.27 9.76
N LEU A 49 17.98 13.50 8.74
CA LEU A 49 19.38 13.34 8.38
C LEU A 49 19.96 14.55 7.63
N ILE A 50 19.19 15.18 6.73
CA ILE A 50 19.68 16.23 5.82
C ILE A 50 19.19 17.63 6.25
N GLY A 51 18.11 17.73 7.02
CA GLY A 51 17.55 18.99 7.50
C GLY A 51 16.81 19.80 6.43
N TYR A 52 16.26 19.15 5.38
CA TYR A 52 15.56 19.88 4.32
C TYR A 52 14.17 20.40 4.75
N GLY A 53 13.71 21.48 4.10
CA GLY A 53 12.44 22.13 4.41
C GLY A 53 11.19 21.37 3.93
N THR A 54 10.01 21.83 4.37
CA THR A 54 8.71 21.17 4.14
C THR A 54 8.39 20.91 2.66
N PHE A 55 8.77 21.82 1.76
CA PHE A 55 8.55 21.64 0.33
C PHE A 55 9.31 20.41 -0.21
N ALA A 56 10.57 20.26 0.19
CA ALA A 56 11.38 19.09 -0.18
C ALA A 56 10.85 17.81 0.46
N LEU A 57 10.30 17.88 1.68
CA LEU A 57 9.64 16.73 2.32
C LEU A 57 8.44 16.24 1.53
N ILE A 58 7.56 17.14 1.10
CA ILE A 58 6.37 16.76 0.33
C ILE A 58 6.80 16.11 -0.98
N PHE A 59 7.77 16.71 -1.67
CA PHE A 59 8.32 16.17 -2.91
C PHE A 59 8.94 14.78 -2.69
N ALA A 60 9.82 14.62 -1.69
CA ALA A 60 10.46 13.36 -1.36
C ALA A 60 9.41 12.29 -1.01
N THR A 61 8.39 12.64 -0.23
CA THR A 61 7.30 11.74 0.14
C THR A 61 6.57 11.23 -1.10
N ILE A 62 6.18 12.12 -2.01
CA ILE A 62 5.47 11.74 -3.25
C ILE A 62 6.35 10.84 -4.12
N VAL A 63 7.64 11.18 -4.30
CA VAL A 63 8.57 10.40 -5.12
C VAL A 63 8.77 9.01 -4.53
N VAL A 64 9.07 8.90 -3.23
CA VAL A 64 9.28 7.61 -2.57
C VAL A 64 7.99 6.80 -2.58
N MET A 65 6.84 7.41 -2.28
CA MET A 65 5.54 6.75 -2.36
C MET A 65 5.28 6.18 -3.76
N ALA A 66 5.52 6.96 -4.83
CA ALA A 66 5.36 6.50 -6.20
C ALA A 66 6.28 5.31 -6.53
N VAL A 67 7.53 5.34 -6.04
CA VAL A 67 8.47 4.22 -6.19
C VAL A 67 7.96 2.97 -5.46
N ILE A 68 7.49 3.09 -4.22
CA ILE A 68 6.97 1.95 -3.45
C ILE A 68 5.71 1.39 -4.10
N ILE A 69 4.76 2.23 -4.54
CA ILE A 69 3.55 1.76 -5.24
C ILE A 69 3.93 1.02 -6.53
N LYS A 70 4.91 1.54 -7.29
CA LYS A 70 5.41 0.87 -8.50
C LYS A 70 6.06 -0.48 -8.17
N LEU A 71 6.83 -0.57 -7.09
CA LEU A 71 7.45 -1.81 -6.64
C LEU A 71 6.39 -2.86 -6.24
N LEU A 72 5.37 -2.44 -5.49
CA LEU A 72 4.28 -3.29 -5.04
C LEU A 72 3.28 -3.64 -6.17
N SER A 73 3.38 -3.01 -7.34
CA SER A 73 2.40 -3.14 -8.43
C SER A 73 2.27 -4.56 -9.01
N GLN A 74 3.29 -5.39 -8.87
CA GLN A 74 3.30 -6.79 -9.33
C GLN A 74 3.06 -7.80 -8.19
N TRP A 75 2.92 -7.33 -6.95
CA TRP A 75 2.84 -8.20 -5.78
C TRP A 75 1.39 -8.59 -5.48
N SER A 76 1.19 -9.83 -5.05
CA SER A 76 -0.11 -10.35 -4.61
C SER A 76 -0.53 -9.72 -3.27
N PHE A 77 -1.83 -9.79 -2.97
CA PHE A 77 -2.38 -9.26 -1.71
C PHE A 77 -1.67 -9.81 -0.47
N ALA A 78 -1.43 -11.12 -0.43
CA ALA A 78 -0.74 -11.78 0.69
C ALA A 78 0.72 -11.32 0.83
N GLN A 79 1.44 -11.14 -0.29
CA GLN A 79 2.82 -10.67 -0.27
C GLN A 79 2.94 -9.25 0.31
N ILE A 80 2.01 -8.36 0.00
CA ILE A 80 2.02 -7.00 0.55
C ILE A 80 1.74 -7.03 2.06
N LEU A 81 0.81 -7.88 2.50
CA LEU A 81 0.47 -8.03 3.91
C LEU A 81 1.65 -8.60 4.73
N ILE A 82 2.36 -9.58 4.18
CA ILE A 82 3.60 -10.12 4.78
C ILE A 82 4.67 -9.04 4.84
N PHE A 83 4.82 -8.24 3.77
CA PHE A 83 5.76 -7.13 3.74
C PHE A 83 5.45 -6.09 4.82
N ASP A 84 4.19 -5.67 4.95
CA ASP A 84 3.77 -4.73 6.00
C ASP A 84 4.12 -5.25 7.39
N LEU A 85 3.87 -6.54 7.64
CA LEU A 85 4.20 -7.18 8.91
C LEU A 85 5.72 -7.16 9.18
N ILE A 86 6.54 -7.44 8.17
CA ILE A 86 8.00 -7.36 8.27
C ILE A 86 8.46 -5.91 8.53
N VAL A 87 7.91 -4.93 7.79
CA VAL A 87 8.27 -3.52 7.94
C VAL A 87 7.95 -3.02 9.36
N VAL A 88 6.78 -3.37 9.89
CA VAL A 88 6.39 -3.02 11.26
C VAL A 88 7.32 -3.66 12.27
N LEU A 89 7.66 -4.95 12.12
CA LEU A 89 8.60 -5.64 13.00
C LEU A 89 9.99 -4.99 12.97
N VAL A 90 10.51 -4.67 11.79
CA VAL A 90 11.79 -3.98 11.62
C VAL A 90 11.75 -2.59 12.26
N GLY A 91 10.67 -1.83 12.06
CA GLY A 91 10.48 -0.52 12.68
C GLY A 91 10.46 -0.60 14.21
N MET A 92 9.81 -1.61 14.79
CA MET A 92 9.81 -1.85 16.23
C MET A 92 11.19 -2.20 16.76
N LEU A 93 11.95 -3.04 16.05
CA LEU A 93 13.33 -3.37 16.40
C LEU A 93 14.22 -2.11 16.36
N LEU A 94 14.15 -1.33 15.27
CA LEU A 94 14.90 -0.08 15.14
C LEU A 94 14.54 0.91 16.25
N ARG A 95 13.26 1.05 16.61
CA ARG A 95 12.82 1.87 17.74
C ARG A 95 13.47 1.44 19.05
N MET A 96 13.55 0.14 19.31
CA MET A 96 14.21 -0.38 20.51
C MET A 96 15.71 -0.01 20.51
N TYR A 97 16.40 -0.16 19.39
CA TYR A 97 17.81 0.23 19.29
C TYR A 97 18.03 1.74 19.48
N ILE A 98 17.17 2.58 18.89
CA ILE A 98 17.27 4.04 19.01
C ILE A 98 16.99 4.50 20.45
N LEU A 99 16.03 3.87 21.16
CA LEU A 99 15.68 4.25 22.54
C LEU A 99 16.64 3.72 23.60
N VAL A 100 17.39 2.65 23.30
CA VAL A 100 18.38 2.06 24.21
C VAL A 100 19.78 2.66 24.00
N ALA A 101 20.01 3.33 22.87
CA ALA A 101 21.22 4.12 22.67
C ALA A 101 21.21 5.35 23.60
N PRO A 102 22.23 5.52 24.48
CA PRO A 102 22.35 6.67 25.38
C PRO A 102 22.64 7.98 24.64
#